data_AF-A0A4R9PXS7-F1
#
_entry.id   AF-A0A4R9PXS7-F1
#
_cell.length_a   1.000
_cell.length_b   1.000
_cell.length_c   1.000
_cell.angle_alpha   90.00
_cell.angle_beta   90.00
_cell.angle_gamma   90.00
#
_symmetry.space_group_name_H-M   'P 1'
#
loop_
_entity.id
_entity.type
_entity.pdbx_description
1 polymer ?
#
loop_
_entity_poly.entity_id
_entity_poly.type
_entity_poly.pdbx_seq_one_letter_code
_entity_poly.pdbx_strand_id
1 'polypeptide(L)'
;TADDRPSIAVLPFENLSGDPAQDYFADGMVDEITTALSRMRWLFVIARNSSFAYKGQADGVKRAGAELGVRYVLTGSVRKAGDHVRLTGQLIDQSSG
;
A
#
# COMPACT_ATOMS: atom_id res chain seq x y z
N THR A 1 -23.51 10.51 0.43
CA THR A 1 -22.78 10.52 1.72
C THR A 1 -21.53 9.69 1.51
N ALA A 2 -20.36 10.25 1.85
CA ALA A 2 -19.14 9.45 1.86
C ALA A 2 -19.40 8.26 2.79
N ASP A 3 -19.08 7.08 2.31
CA ASP A 3 -19.22 5.83 3.03
C ASP A 3 -18.51 5.94 4.39
N ASP A 4 -19.24 5.79 5.51
CA ASP A 4 -18.68 5.89 6.88
C ASP A 4 -17.73 4.73 7.22
N ARG A 5 -17.59 3.76 6.32
CA ARG A 5 -16.63 2.66 6.46
C ARG A 5 -15.21 3.19 6.49
N PRO A 6 -14.33 2.66 7.37
CA PRO A 6 -12.90 2.96 7.32
C PRO A 6 -12.35 2.69 5.93
N SER A 7 -11.76 3.71 5.31
CA SER A 7 -11.17 3.63 3.99
C SER A 7 -9.65 3.44 4.07
N ILE A 8 -9.12 2.58 3.21
CA ILE A 8 -7.69 2.24 3.16
C ILE A 8 -7.17 2.23 1.73
N ALA A 9 -6.00 2.86 1.51
CA ALA A 9 -5.21 2.68 0.30
C ALA A 9 -3.97 1.84 0.62
N VAL A 10 -3.59 0.95 -0.29
CA VAL A 10 -2.33 0.19 -0.22
C VAL A 10 -1.39 0.77 -1.26
N LEU A 11 -0.32 1.42 -0.79
CA LEU A 11 0.71 1.96 -1.68
C LEU A 11 1.67 0.88 -2.16
N PRO A 12 2.35 1.09 -3.30
CA PRO A 12 3.40 0.20 -3.77
C PRO A 12 4.48 0.01 -2.70
N PHE A 13 4.79 -1.23 -2.37
CA PHE A 13 5.85 -1.53 -1.41
C PHE A 13 7.21 -1.29 -2.07
N GLU A 14 8.14 -0.73 -1.31
CA GLU A 14 9.50 -0.49 -1.79
C GLU A 14 10.27 -1.82 -1.91
N ASN A 15 10.91 -2.06 -3.06
CA ASN A 15 11.80 -3.19 -3.23
C ASN A 15 13.19 -2.88 -2.66
N LEU A 16 13.48 -3.43 -1.49
CA LEU A 16 14.77 -3.30 -0.79
C LEU A 16 15.71 -4.49 -1.02
N SER A 17 15.48 -5.25 -2.09
CA SER A 17 16.29 -6.42 -2.46
C SER A 17 17.48 -6.05 -3.34
N GLY A 18 17.51 -4.82 -3.90
CA GLY A 18 18.60 -4.34 -4.76
C GLY A 18 18.58 -4.88 -6.20
N ASP A 19 17.57 -5.69 -6.54
CA ASP A 19 17.37 -6.28 -7.86
C ASP A 19 16.02 -5.84 -8.44
N PRO A 20 16.00 -5.00 -9.49
CA PRO A 20 14.77 -4.57 -10.17
C PRO A 20 13.95 -5.73 -10.75
N ALA A 21 14.58 -6.88 -11.04
CA ALA A 21 13.85 -8.06 -11.48
C ALA A 21 12.91 -8.61 -10.39
N GLN A 22 12.98 -8.10 -9.16
CA GLN A 22 12.09 -8.46 -8.06
C GLN A 22 10.95 -7.45 -7.84
N ASP A 23 10.86 -6.40 -8.65
CA ASP A 23 9.76 -5.43 -8.55
C ASP A 23 8.39 -6.08 -8.75
N TYR A 24 8.28 -7.08 -9.66
CA TYR A 24 7.04 -7.83 -9.85
C TYR A 24 6.58 -8.52 -8.56
N PHE A 25 7.51 -8.92 -7.69
CA PHE A 25 7.20 -9.61 -6.45
C PHE A 25 6.63 -8.62 -5.44
N ALA A 26 7.25 -7.44 -5.27
CA ALA A 26 6.70 -6.38 -4.44
C ALA A 26 5.31 -5.92 -4.93
N ASP A 27 5.18 -5.77 -6.25
CA ASP A 27 3.95 -5.41 -6.93
C ASP A 27 2.83 -6.45 -6.73
N GLY A 28 3.17 -7.75 -6.81
CA GLY A 28 2.25 -8.85 -6.57
C GLY A 28 1.82 -8.99 -5.11
N MET A 29 2.71 -8.66 -4.16
CA MET A 29 2.35 -8.62 -2.73
C MET A 29 1.33 -7.51 -2.46
N VAL A 30 1.46 -6.36 -3.11
CA VAL A 30 0.47 -5.26 -3.00
C VAL A 30 -0.89 -5.70 -3.52
N ASP A 31 -0.93 -6.40 -4.65
CA ASP A 31 -2.18 -6.97 -5.20
C ASP A 31 -2.83 -7.98 -4.25
N GLU A 32 -2.04 -8.88 -3.66
CA GLU A 32 -2.55 -9.89 -2.73
C GLU A 32 -3.10 -9.25 -1.44
N ILE A 33 -2.40 -8.26 -0.88
CA ILE A 33 -2.86 -7.50 0.28
C ILE A 33 -4.15 -6.75 -0.04
N THR A 34 -4.21 -6.05 -1.18
CA THR A 34 -5.40 -5.33 -1.64
C THR A 34 -6.59 -6.27 -1.78
N THR A 35 -6.36 -7.45 -2.37
CA THR A 35 -7.38 -8.50 -2.54
C THR A 35 -7.87 -9.05 -1.20
N ALA A 36 -6.96 -9.33 -0.27
CA ALA A 36 -7.29 -9.82 1.07
C ALA A 36 -8.12 -8.79 1.85
N LEU A 37 -7.73 -7.51 1.83
CA LEU A 37 -8.48 -6.43 2.48
C LEU A 37 -9.85 -6.20 1.82
N SER A 38 -9.95 -6.32 0.50
CA SER A 38 -11.21 -6.12 -0.23
C SER A 38 -12.29 -7.15 0.13
N ARG A 39 -11.91 -8.30 0.71
CA ARG A 39 -12.86 -9.29 1.24
C ARG A 39 -13.51 -8.84 2.55
N MET A 40 -12.92 -7.87 3.24
CA MET A 40 -13.47 -7.30 4.48
C MET A 40 -14.53 -6.26 4.13
N ARG A 41 -15.80 -6.65 4.16
CA ARG A 41 -16.94 -5.79 3.75
C ARG A 41 -17.07 -4.48 4.54
N TRP A 42 -16.49 -4.42 5.74
CA TRP A 42 -16.49 -3.23 6.59
C TRP A 42 -15.37 -2.24 6.23
N LEU A 43 -14.44 -2.60 5.33
CA LEU A 43 -13.42 -1.71 4.79
C LEU A 43 -13.79 -1.21 3.38
N PHE A 44 -13.46 0.05 3.10
CA PHE A 44 -13.47 0.59 1.75
C PHE A 44 -12.04 0.65 1.20
N VAL A 45 -11.70 -0.23 0.26
CA VAL A 45 -10.34 -0.35 -0.26
C VAL A 45 -10.19 0.41 -1.58
N ILE A 46 -9.23 1.33 -1.67
CA ILE A 46 -8.88 2.00 -2.93
C ILE A 46 -8.04 1.06 -3.79
N ALA A 47 -8.39 0.96 -5.07
CA ALA A 47 -7.72 0.11 -6.02
C ALA A 47 -6.25 0.54 -6.27
N ARG A 48 -5.41 -0.47 -6.51
CA ARG A 48 -3.97 -0.36 -6.75
C ARG A 48 -3.57 0.69 -7.80
N ASN A 49 -4.30 0.80 -8.91
CA ASN A 49 -3.93 1.71 -10.01
C ASN A 49 -3.88 3.18 -9.59
N SER A 50 -4.74 3.60 -8.67
CA SER A 50 -4.74 4.96 -8.10
C SER A 50 -3.56 5.21 -7.17
N SER A 51 -2.96 4.15 -6.64
CA SER A 51 -1.86 4.19 -5.68
C SER A 51 -0.47 4.14 -6.34
N PHE A 52 -0.38 3.64 -7.57
CA PHE A 52 0.89 3.51 -8.31
C PHE A 52 1.55 4.86 -8.65
N ALA A 53 0.76 5.92 -8.77
CA ALA A 53 1.25 7.27 -9.02
C ALA A 53 2.14 7.82 -7.90
N TYR A 54 2.15 7.21 -6.71
CA TYR A 54 2.90 7.66 -5.54
C TYR A 54 4.20 6.87 -5.28
N LYS A 55 4.54 5.86 -6.11
CA LYS A 55 5.77 5.06 -5.96
C LYS A 55 7.01 5.95 -6.04
N GLY A 56 7.92 5.83 -5.07
CA GLY A 56 9.20 6.55 -5.06
C GLY A 56 9.11 8.05 -4.74
N GLN A 57 7.94 8.55 -4.33
CA GLN A 57 7.78 9.95 -3.91
C GLN A 57 8.03 10.08 -2.41
N ALA A 58 8.88 11.03 -2.01
CA ALA A 58 9.19 11.31 -0.60
C ALA A 58 7.92 11.61 0.24
N ASP A 59 6.93 12.28 -0.37
CA ASP A 59 5.63 12.61 0.26
C ASP A 59 4.48 11.70 -0.19
N GLY A 60 4.78 10.55 -0.82
CA GLY A 60 3.79 9.70 -1.49
C GLY A 60 2.65 9.26 -0.57
N VAL A 61 2.94 8.93 0.69
CA VAL A 61 1.94 8.56 1.71
C VAL A 61 0.96 9.70 1.97
N LYS A 62 1.49 10.90 2.28
CA LYS A 62 0.69 12.06 2.66
C LYS A 62 -0.15 12.55 1.48
N ARG A 63 0.43 12.56 0.28
CA ARG A 63 -0.29 12.90 -0.94
C ARG A 63 -1.38 11.89 -1.27
N ALA A 64 -1.09 10.59 -1.18
CA ALA A 64 -2.08 9.55 -1.40
C ALA A 64 -3.25 9.67 -0.42
N GLY A 65 -2.99 9.89 0.87
CA GLY A 65 -4.03 10.09 1.87
C GLY A 65 -4.96 11.25 1.51
N ALA A 66 -4.39 12.41 1.18
CA ALA A 66 -5.14 13.61 0.83
C ALA A 66 -5.87 13.52 -0.52
N GLU A 67 -5.19 13.05 -1.57
CA GLU A 67 -5.72 13.01 -2.94
C GLU A 67 -6.70 11.85 -3.16
N LEU A 68 -6.50 10.71 -2.50
CA LEU A 68 -7.42 9.55 -2.57
C LEU A 68 -8.56 9.65 -1.55
N GLY A 69 -8.48 10.59 -0.60
CA GLY A 69 -9.52 10.79 0.42
C GLY A 69 -9.68 9.61 1.37
N VAL A 70 -8.58 8.91 1.70
CA VAL A 70 -8.60 7.74 2.58
C VAL A 70 -8.23 8.06 4.00
N ARG A 71 -8.82 7.34 4.96
CA ARG A 71 -8.47 7.46 6.38
C ARG A 71 -7.12 6.80 6.66
N TYR A 72 -6.86 5.65 6.05
CA TYR A 72 -5.67 4.86 6.30
C TYR A 72 -4.84 4.68 5.02
N VAL A 73 -3.53 4.72 5.18
CA VAL A 73 -2.58 4.38 4.12
C VAL A 73 -1.67 3.28 4.62
N LEU A 74 -1.66 2.14 3.93
CA LEU A 74 -0.71 1.05 4.16
C LEU A 74 0.48 1.24 3.21
N THR A 75 1.67 1.39 3.79
CA THR A 75 2.94 1.45 3.07
C THR A 75 3.89 0.38 3.60
N GLY A 76 4.97 0.11 2.90
CA GLY A 76 5.89 -0.92 3.33
C GLY A 76 7.05 -1.16 2.37
N SER A 77 7.80 -2.21 2.68
CA SER A 77 8.94 -2.65 1.91
C SER A 77 9.00 -4.16 1.83
N VAL A 78 9.48 -4.67 0.71
CA VAL A 78 9.79 -6.09 0.51
C VAL A 78 11.29 -6.22 0.31
N ARG A 79 11.91 -7.16 1.03
CA ARG A 79 13.29 -7.60 0.77
C ARG A 79 13.30 -9.11 0.61
N LYS A 80 13.73 -9.59 -0.55
CA LYS A 80 13.95 -11.01 -0.80
C LYS A 80 15.46 -11.28 -0.94
N ALA A 81 15.93 -12.29 -0.23
CA ALA A 81 17.33 -12.72 -0.23
C ALA A 81 17.37 -14.25 -0.30
N GLY A 82 17.72 -14.78 -1.47
CA GLY A 82 17.58 -16.21 -1.76
C GLY A 82 16.13 -16.66 -1.60
N ASP A 83 15.93 -17.63 -0.70
CA ASP A 83 14.61 -18.23 -0.41
C ASP A 83 13.86 -17.52 0.73
N HIS A 84 14.44 -16.48 1.32
CA HIS A 84 13.81 -15.73 2.41
C HIS A 84 13.20 -14.43 1.91
N VAL A 85 11.99 -14.15 2.38
CA VAL A 85 11.27 -12.90 2.15
C VAL A 85 11.03 -12.21 3.49
N ARG A 86 11.42 -10.95 3.58
CA ARG A 86 11.07 -10.05 4.67
C ARG A 86 10.12 -8.98 4.16
N LEU A 87 8.93 -8.98 4.75
CA LEU A 87 7.91 -7.96 4.53
C LEU A 87 7.87 -7.03 5.74
N THR A 88 7.90 -5.73 5.49
CA THR A 88 7.60 -4.70 6.49
C THR A 88 6.39 -3.91 6.01
N GLY A 89 5.42 -3.69 6.88
CA GLY A 89 4.26 -2.86 6.60
C GLY A 89 4.00 -1.87 7.73
N GLN A 90 3.50 -0.70 7.38
CA GLN A 90 3.13 0.38 8.30
C GLN A 90 1.77 0.92 7.88
N LEU A 91 0.86 1.02 8.85
CA LEU A 91 -0.46 1.60 8.67
C LEU A 91 -0.45 3.02 9.26
N ILE A 92 -0.80 4.00 8.44
CA ILE A 92 -0.75 5.42 8.79
C ILE A 92 -2.17 5.96 8.79
N ASP A 93 -2.63 6.50 9.93
CA ASP A 93 -3.93 7.16 10.06
C ASP A 93 -3.79 8.65 9.72
N GLN A 94 -4.43 9.09 8.65
CA GLN A 94 -4.37 10.47 8.17
C GLN A 94 -4.99 11.48 9.15
N SER A 95 -5.77 11.02 10.14
CA SER A 95 -6.34 11.87 11.19
C SER A 95 -5.40 12.12 12.37
N SER A 96 -4.44 11.22 12.63
CA SER A 96 -3.48 11.37 13.73
C SER A 96 -2.05 11.70 13.27
N GLY A 97 -1.73 11.46 12.00
CA GLY A 97 -0.37 11.54 11.48
C GLY A 97 0.37 10.23 11.65
#